data_AF-A0A101B7V9-F1
#
_entry.id   AF-A0A101B7V9-F1
#
_cell.length_a   1.000
_cell.length_b   1.000
_cell.length_c   1.000
_cell.angle_alpha   90.00
_cell.angle_beta   90.00
_cell.angle_gamma   90.00
#
_symmetry.space_group_name_H-M   'P 1'
#
loop_
_entity.id
_entity.type
_entity.pdbx_description
1 polymer ?
#
loop_
_entity_poly.entity_id
_entity_poly.type
_entity_poly.pdbx_seq_one_letter_code
_entity_poly.pdbx_strand_id
1 'polypeptide(L)'
;MIGDGWLGAITTYQSLSAAPNMFLAHVTDPGHRTLVISDEVHHAGADASWGTPAQFAFAQGAAAILSLSGTPFRTTRDPILFVTEPPCG
;
A
#
# COMPACT_ATOMS: atom_id res chain seq x y z
N MET A 1 -0.01 -19.08 -6.65
CA MET A 1 -0.04 -18.55 -8.04
C MET A 1 -1.35 -17.80 -8.20
N ILE A 2 -1.28 -16.52 -8.57
CA ILE A 2 -2.42 -15.80 -9.14
C ILE A 2 -2.64 -16.46 -10.52
N GLY A 3 -3.77 -17.15 -10.70
CA GLY A 3 -4.00 -18.07 -11.83
C GLY A 3 -4.49 -17.40 -13.11
N ASP A 4 -4.30 -18.11 -14.23
CA ASP A 4 -4.40 -17.72 -15.67
C ASP A 4 -5.74 -17.11 -16.17
N GLY A 5 -6.61 -16.62 -15.29
CA GLY A 5 -7.84 -15.90 -15.66
C GLY A 5 -8.14 -14.66 -14.82
N TRP A 6 -7.47 -14.47 -13.68
CA TRP A 6 -7.70 -13.34 -12.78
C TRP A 6 -6.38 -12.65 -12.45
N LEU A 7 -6.23 -11.39 -12.88
CA LEU A 7 -5.00 -10.61 -12.68
C LEU A 7 -5.13 -9.74 -11.42
N GLY A 8 -5.04 -10.34 -10.23
CA GLY A 8 -5.03 -9.57 -8.98
C GLY A 8 -5.29 -10.38 -7.71
N ALA A 9 -5.06 -9.73 -6.57
CA ALA A 9 -5.34 -10.27 -5.24
C ALA A 9 -5.97 -9.17 -4.37
N ILE A 10 -6.89 -9.56 -3.49
CA ILE A 10 -7.46 -8.69 -2.46
C ILE A 10 -6.95 -9.22 -1.12
N THR A 11 -6.41 -8.33 -0.30
CA THR A 11 -5.80 -8.68 1.00
C THR A 11 -6.17 -7.63 2.05
N THR A 12 -5.97 -7.98 3.32
CA THR A 12 -6.05 -7.04 4.43
C THR A 12 -4.66 -6.45 4.74
N TYR A 13 -4.64 -5.31 5.46
CA TYR A 13 -3.40 -4.72 5.97
C TYR A 13 -2.66 -5.65 6.94
N GLN A 14 -3.39 -6.43 7.73
CA GLN A 14 -2.81 -7.40 8.66
C GLN A 14 -2.08 -8.53 7.90
N SER A 15 -2.70 -9.08 6.85
CA SER A 15 -2.05 -10.11 6.02
C SER A 15 -0.86 -9.55 5.24
N LEU A 16 -0.95 -8.30 4.78
CA LEU A 16 0.19 -7.59 4.18
C LEU A 16 1.34 -7.45 5.17
N SER A 17 1.06 -7.01 6.40
CA SER A 17 2.05 -6.82 7.46
C SER A 17 2.69 -8.15 7.90
N ALA A 18 1.93 -9.25 7.88
CA ALA A 18 2.42 -10.57 8.24
C ALA A 18 3.38 -11.19 7.20
N ALA A 19 3.26 -10.82 5.91
CA ALA A 19 4.03 -11.43 4.83
C ALA A 19 4.46 -10.45 3.72
N PRO A 20 5.13 -9.33 4.05
CA PRO A 20 5.40 -8.25 3.09
C PRO A 20 6.32 -8.67 1.93
N ASN A 21 7.24 -9.62 2.16
CA ASN A 21 8.15 -10.15 1.13
C ASN A 21 7.41 -10.84 -0.03
N MET A 22 6.27 -11.48 0.24
CA MET A 22 5.46 -12.11 -0.80
C MET A 22 4.89 -11.06 -1.76
N PHE A 23 4.39 -9.96 -1.21
CA PHE A 23 3.86 -8.85 -1.98
C PHE A 23 4.96 -8.14 -2.77
N LEU A 24 6.13 -7.91 -2.15
CA LEU A 24 7.30 -7.36 -2.84
C LEU A 24 7.67 -8.21 -4.06
N ALA A 25 7.81 -9.53 -3.90
CA ALA A 25 8.19 -10.43 -4.98
C ALA A 25 7.22 -10.36 -6.17
N HIS A 26 5.90 -10.29 -5.90
CA HIS A 26 4.89 -10.13 -6.94
C HIS A 26 4.96 -8.77 -7.64
N VAL A 27 5.16 -7.70 -6.87
CA VAL A 27 5.21 -6.35 -7.38
C VAL A 27 6.47 -6.09 -8.21
N THR A 28 7.58 -6.75 -7.91
CA THR A 28 8.86 -6.62 -8.64
C THR A 28 9.04 -7.65 -9.76
N ASP A 29 8.04 -8.48 -10.05
CA ASP A 29 8.13 -9.54 -11.05
C ASP A 29 8.38 -8.96 -12.46
N PRO A 30 9.51 -9.28 -13.12
CA PRO A 30 9.83 -8.72 -14.43
C PRO A 30 8.77 -9.05 -15.48
N GLY A 31 8.32 -8.04 -16.22
CA GLY A 31 7.30 -8.19 -17.26
C GLY A 31 5.86 -7.98 -16.78
N HIS A 32 5.63 -7.81 -15.47
CA HIS A 32 4.33 -7.49 -14.92
C HIS A 32 4.29 -6.07 -14.35
N ARG A 33 3.25 -5.30 -14.71
CA ARG A 33 3.01 -3.96 -14.16
C ARG A 33 1.91 -4.07 -13.12
N THR A 34 2.26 -3.80 -11.86
CA THR A 34 1.30 -3.92 -10.75
C THR A 34 0.71 -2.56 -10.37
N LEU A 35 -0.62 -2.49 -10.30
CA LEU A 35 -1.37 -1.39 -9.70
C LEU A 35 -1.74 -1.79 -8.27
N VAL A 36 -1.36 -0.97 -7.29
CA VAL A 36 -1.77 -1.14 -5.89
C VAL A 36 -2.93 -0.19 -5.60
N ILE A 37 -4.03 -0.71 -5.05
CA ILE A 37 -5.17 0.08 -4.60
C ILE A 37 -5.29 -0.10 -3.08
N SER A 38 -5.13 0.98 -2.33
CA SER A 38 -5.23 1.01 -0.87
C SER A 38 -6.52 1.73 -0.47
N ASP A 39 -7.48 0.97 0.06
CA ASP A 39 -8.74 1.52 0.55
C ASP A 39 -8.64 1.92 2.02
N GLU A 40 -9.26 3.05 2.37
CA GLU A 40 -9.17 3.71 3.67
C GLU A 40 -7.76 3.73 4.27
N VAL A 41 -6.79 4.11 3.44
CA VAL A 41 -5.34 4.04 3.75
C VAL A 41 -4.93 4.85 4.98
N HIS A 42 -5.79 5.78 5.42
CA HIS A 42 -5.58 6.55 6.63
C HIS A 42 -5.52 5.66 7.90
N HIS A 43 -6.15 4.48 7.89
CA HIS A 43 -6.01 3.50 8.98
C HIS A 43 -4.65 2.81 8.99
N ALA A 44 -3.99 2.70 7.84
CA ALA A 44 -2.66 2.10 7.75
C ALA A 44 -1.55 3.02 8.30
N GLY A 45 -1.81 4.32 8.44
CA GLY A 45 -0.96 5.27 9.17
C GLY A 45 -1.25 5.34 10.67
N ALA A 46 -2.46 4.99 11.11
CA ALA A 46 -2.88 5.05 12.52
C ALA A 46 -2.13 4.05 13.41
N ASP A 47 -1.75 2.90 12.85
CA ASP A 47 -0.86 1.94 13.49
C ASP A 47 0.41 1.82 12.63
N ALA A 48 1.54 2.37 13.10
CA ALA A 48 2.84 2.30 12.43
C ALA A 48 3.26 0.87 12.01
N SER A 49 2.61 -0.15 12.58
CA SER A 49 2.75 -1.57 12.26
C SER A 49 2.30 -1.98 10.85
N TRP A 50 1.43 -1.21 10.17
CA TRP A 50 0.96 -1.55 8.81
C TRP A 50 1.57 -0.67 7.73
N GLY A 51 1.90 0.58 8.05
CA GLY A 51 2.50 1.50 7.10
C GLY A 51 3.91 1.13 6.64
N THR A 52 4.76 0.69 7.58
CA THR A 52 6.15 0.30 7.25
C THR A 52 6.18 -0.93 6.30
N PRO A 53 5.45 -2.02 6.56
CA PRO A 53 5.38 -3.16 5.64
C PRO A 53 4.80 -2.80 4.27
N ALA A 54 3.78 -1.94 4.22
CA ALA A 54 3.18 -1.51 2.95
C ALA A 54 4.17 -0.70 2.10
N GLN A 55 4.89 0.25 2.71
CA GLN A 55 5.94 1.00 2.00
C GLN A 55 7.04 0.07 1.51
N PHE A 56 7.50 -0.85 2.36
CA PHE A 56 8.51 -1.84 1.99
C PHE A 56 8.07 -2.70 0.80
N ALA A 57 6.82 -3.17 0.79
CA ALA A 57 6.32 -4.05 -0.26
C ALA A 57 6.11 -3.34 -1.60
N PHE A 58 5.69 -2.07 -1.60
CA PHE A 58 5.12 -1.45 -2.79
C PHE A 58 5.89 -0.24 -3.34
N ALA A 59 6.61 0.51 -2.51
CA ALA A 59 7.14 1.82 -2.90
C ALA A 59 8.14 1.77 -4.07
N GLN A 60 8.88 0.67 -4.23
CA GLN A 60 9.92 0.56 -5.28
C GLN A 60 9.49 -0.22 -6.53
N GLY A 61 8.47 -1.06 -6.45
CA GLY A 61 8.10 -1.94 -7.57
C GLY A 61 6.72 -1.67 -8.18
N ALA A 62 5.83 -0.97 -7.48
CA ALA A 62 4.49 -0.73 -8.01
C ALA A 62 4.56 0.24 -9.18
N ALA A 63 3.86 -0.06 -10.28
CA ALA A 63 3.79 0.82 -11.44
C ALA A 63 2.93 2.06 -11.16
N ALA A 64 1.94 1.92 -10.28
CA ALA A 64 1.13 3.00 -9.74
C ALA A 64 0.52 2.58 -8.40
N ILE A 65 0.24 3.57 -7.55
CA ILE A 65 -0.44 3.38 -6.26
C ILE A 65 -1.61 4.36 -6.20
N LEU A 66 -2.82 3.82 -5.99
CA LEU A 66 -4.05 4.59 -5.76
C LEU A 66 -4.44 4.47 -4.29
N SER A 67 -4.39 5.59 -3.58
CA SER A 67 -4.81 5.70 -2.18
C SER A 67 -6.21 6.32 -2.10
N LEU A 68 -7.17 5.60 -1.51
CA LEU A 68 -8.54 6.06 -1.29
C LEU A 68 -8.77 6.29 0.20
N SER A 69 -9.53 7.34 0.54
CA SER A 69 -9.91 7.64 1.92
C SER A 69 -11.17 8.51 1.95
N GLY A 70 -12.17 8.13 2.74
CA GLY A 70 -13.34 8.95 3.02
C GLY A 70 -13.06 10.11 4.00
N THR A 71 -11.96 10.01 4.77
CA THR A 71 -11.55 11.01 5.76
C THR A 71 -10.05 11.30 5.62
N PRO A 72 -9.62 12.02 4.58
CA PRO A 72 -8.20 12.19 4.26
C PRO A 72 -7.43 12.93 5.37
N PHE A 73 -8.06 13.88 6.06
CA PHE A 73 -7.40 14.66 7.11
C PHE A 73 -8.03 14.35 8.47
N ARG A 74 -7.26 13.74 9.38
CA ARG A 74 -7.56 13.75 10.82
C ARG A 74 -6.73 14.82 11.51
N THR A 75 -7.20 15.26 12.68
CA THR A 75 -6.50 16.17 13.61
C THR A 75 -5.17 15.59 14.14
N THR A 76 -4.91 14.31 13.95
CA THR A 76 -3.63 13.64 14.21
C THR A 76 -2.75 13.76 12.96
N ARG A 77 -1.57 14.39 13.11
CA ARG A 77 -0.57 14.70 12.07
C ARG A 77 0.14 13.47 11.47
N ASP A 78 -0.45 12.28 11.52
CA ASP A 78 0.20 11.10 10.96
C ASP A 78 0.10 11.14 9.43
N PRO A 79 1.23 11.03 8.71
CA PRO A 79 1.25 11.16 7.27
C PRO A 79 0.49 9.99 6.62
N ILE A 80 -0.33 10.30 5.61
CA ILE A 80 -0.98 9.29 4.79
C ILE A 80 0.09 8.58 3.94
N LEU A 81 0.07 7.25 3.95
CA LEU A 81 1.02 6.46 3.16
C LEU A 81 0.89 6.77 1.67
N PHE A 82 2.05 6.91 1.03
CA PHE A 82 2.20 7.24 -0.40
C PHE A 82 1.69 8.63 -0.81
N VAL A 83 1.37 9.49 0.16
CA VAL A 83 1.04 10.90 -0.08
C VAL A 83 2.18 11.78 0.42
N THR A 84 2.66 12.69 -0.42
CA THR A 84 3.56 13.75 0.02
C THR A 84 2.71 14.90 0.56
N GLU A 85 2.70 15.08 1.88
CA GLU A 85 2.12 16.27 2.50
C GLU A 85 2.95 17.51 2.10
N PRO A 86 2.31 18.65 1.76
CA PRO A 86 3.03 19.90 1.61
C PRO A 86 3.71 20.27 2.94
N PRO A 87 4.91 20.90 2.91
CA PRO A 87 5.58 21.31 4.14
C PRO A 87 4.67 22.22 4.96
N CYS A 88 4.56 21.92 6.26
CA CYS A 88 3.90 22.83 7.20
C CYS A 88 4.72 24.13 7.22
N GLY A 89 4.05 25.26 6.94
CA GLY A 89 4.58 26.59 7.23
C GLY A 89 4.77 26.80 8.72
#